data_AF-A0A8K1CZR9-F1
#
_entry.id   AF-A0A8K1CZR9-F1
#
_cell.length_a   1.000
_cell.length_b   1.000
_cell.length_c   1.000
_cell.angle_alpha   90.00
_cell.angle_beta   90.00
_cell.angle_gamma   90.00
#
_symmetry.space_group_name_H-M   'P 1'
#
loop_
_entity.id
_entity.type
_entity.pdbx_description
1 polymer ?
#
loop_
_entity_poly.entity_id
_entity_poly.type
_entity_poly.pdbx_seq_one_letter_code
_entity_poly.pdbx_strand_id
1 'polypeptide(L)'
;RSITVRFGGRGYIAIYPMNGESYIKSAILGSISLSIDIGKILNTEGLDSMLDFVKGRILFHGKVVDVRRINLPGFNSAIVTIEGLEEYKDYMAKLYVKNEYLLFEVNNNIISIAPNIINLVDYKNKIITSDMIKYGIRVRVIGIPVSSKWREVGGEEVISKSILNEYKKLSNL
;
A
#
# COMPACT_ATOMS: atom_id res chain seq x y z
N ARG A 1 15.36 -14.50 6.41
CA ARG A 1 14.42 -15.08 5.41
C ARG A 1 14.86 -16.48 4.96
N SER A 2 16.08 -16.71 4.47
CA SER A 2 16.55 -18.07 4.09
C SER A 2 16.35 -19.13 5.21
N ILE A 3 16.56 -18.72 6.46
CA ILE A 3 16.35 -19.58 7.64
C ILE A 3 14.90 -20.08 7.73
N THR A 4 13.88 -19.26 7.42
CA THR A 4 12.47 -19.66 7.59
C THR A 4 12.05 -20.77 6.65
N VAL A 5 12.74 -20.96 5.52
CA VAL A 5 12.52 -22.10 4.61
C VAL A 5 12.79 -23.42 5.34
N ARG A 6 13.82 -23.46 6.19
CA ARG A 6 14.17 -24.65 7.00
C ARG A 6 13.20 -24.90 8.16
N PHE A 7 12.44 -23.89 8.58
CA PHE A 7 11.47 -23.95 9.70
C PHE A 7 10.00 -24.06 9.21
N GLY A 8 9.77 -24.61 8.01
CA GLY A 8 8.41 -24.82 7.49
C GLY A 8 7.75 -23.55 6.92
N GLY A 9 8.55 -22.60 6.43
CA GLY A 9 8.08 -21.40 5.75
C GLY A 9 7.67 -20.25 6.67
N ARG A 10 7.76 -20.41 7.99
CA ARG A 10 7.44 -19.38 8.99
C ARG A 10 8.52 -19.31 10.06
N GLY A 11 8.63 -18.17 10.74
CA GLY A 11 9.57 -17.99 11.83
C GLY A 11 9.25 -16.71 12.58
N TYR A 12 9.51 -16.71 13.89
CA TYR A 12 9.36 -15.55 14.74
C TYR A 12 10.71 -14.85 14.86
N ILE A 13 10.70 -13.51 14.88
CA ILE A 13 11.90 -12.70 15.02
C ILE A 13 11.76 -11.80 16.26
N ALA A 14 12.81 -11.75 17.07
CA ALA A 14 12.99 -10.77 18.14
C ALA A 14 14.27 -10.01 17.82
N ILE A 15 14.12 -8.78 17.33
CA ILE A 15 15.20 -7.94 16.83
C ILE A 15 15.00 -6.51 17.30
N TYR A 16 16.05 -5.69 17.21
CA TYR A 16 16.07 -4.31 17.69
C TYR A 16 15.71 -4.16 19.18
N PRO A 17 16.36 -4.93 20.10
CA PRO A 17 16.18 -4.67 21.53
C PRO A 17 16.58 -3.22 21.82
N MET A 18 15.72 -2.50 22.53
CA MET A 18 15.90 -1.09 22.83
C MET A 18 15.31 -0.74 24.19
N ASN A 19 15.82 0.32 24.81
CA ASN A 19 15.22 0.88 26.02
C ASN A 19 14.02 1.77 25.66
N GLY A 20 13.24 2.16 26.67
CA GLY A 20 12.03 2.97 26.48
C GLY A 20 12.29 4.34 25.85
N GLU A 21 13.43 4.97 26.16
CA GLU A 21 13.80 6.27 25.60
C GLU A 21 14.03 6.19 24.08
N SER A 22 14.81 5.20 23.64
CA SER A 22 15.04 4.93 22.22
C SER A 22 13.75 4.56 21.50
N TYR A 23 12.84 3.83 22.15
CA TYR A 23 11.54 3.48 21.58
C TYR A 23 10.69 4.72 21.29
N ILE A 24 10.52 5.62 22.26
CA ILE A 24 9.75 6.87 22.09
C ILE A 24 10.34 7.72 20.96
N LYS A 25 11.66 7.82 20.90
CA LYS A 25 12.37 8.59 19.86
C LYS A 25 12.23 7.97 18.46
N SER A 26 12.12 6.64 18.32
CA SER A 26 12.12 5.97 17.02
C SER A 26 10.73 5.56 16.50
N ALA A 27 9.79 5.21 17.37
CA ALA A 27 8.49 4.64 16.97
C ALA A 27 7.49 5.69 16.49
N ILE A 28 6.57 5.29 15.61
CA ILE A 28 5.32 6.02 15.35
C ILE A 28 4.32 5.58 16.42
N LEU A 29 4.14 6.40 17.46
CA LEU A 29 3.32 6.07 18.61
C LEU A 29 1.82 6.08 18.25
N GLY A 30 1.03 5.26 18.96
CA GLY A 30 -0.43 5.22 18.81
C GLY A 30 -0.95 4.52 17.54
N SER A 31 -0.08 3.89 16.74
CA SER A 31 -0.46 3.25 15.47
C SER A 31 -1.51 2.14 15.62
N ILE A 32 -1.48 1.38 16.73
CA ILE A 32 -2.49 0.36 17.04
C ILE A 32 -3.85 1.00 17.31
N SER A 33 -3.91 2.01 18.19
CA SER A 33 -5.14 2.74 18.49
C SER A 33 -5.71 3.40 17.24
N LEU A 34 -4.85 4.06 16.44
CA LEU A 34 -5.22 4.63 15.15
C LEU A 34 -5.86 3.58 14.22
N SER A 35 -5.29 2.38 14.12
CA SER A 35 -5.83 1.30 13.29
C SER A 35 -7.21 0.83 13.78
N ILE A 36 -7.41 0.77 15.10
CA ILE A 36 -8.70 0.43 15.72
C ILE A 36 -9.75 1.50 15.38
N ASP A 37 -9.40 2.78 15.51
CA ASP A 37 -10.32 3.89 15.25
C ASP A 37 -10.68 3.98 13.76
N ILE A 38 -9.71 3.78 12.86
CA ILE A 38 -9.95 3.65 11.41
C ILE A 38 -10.97 2.55 11.13
N GLY A 39 -10.78 1.37 11.72
CA GLY A 39 -11.70 0.24 11.53
C GLY A 39 -13.10 0.51 12.05
N LYS A 40 -13.23 1.20 13.21
CA LYS A 40 -14.53 1.59 13.76
C LYS A 40 -15.25 2.58 12.85
N ILE A 41 -14.58 3.66 12.43
CA ILE A 41 -15.16 4.70 11.57
C ILE A 41 -15.58 4.09 10.23
N LEU A 42 -14.72 3.28 9.60
CA LEU A 42 -15.03 2.63 8.34
C LEU A 42 -16.29 1.74 8.42
N ASN A 43 -16.47 1.02 9.52
CA ASN A 43 -17.60 0.11 9.72
C ASN A 43 -18.90 0.79 10.14
N THR A 44 -18.82 1.95 10.80
CA THR A 44 -20.00 2.64 11.37
C THR A 44 -20.44 3.85 10.57
N GLU A 45 -19.49 4.60 10.01
CA GLU A 45 -19.72 5.87 9.31
C GLU A 45 -19.40 5.77 7.81
N GLY A 46 -18.49 4.87 7.42
CA GLY A 46 -18.17 4.58 6.02
C GLY A 46 -16.83 5.13 5.54
N LEU A 47 -16.58 5.00 4.23
CA LEU A 47 -15.28 5.33 3.64
C LEU A 47 -14.95 6.82 3.71
N ASP A 48 -15.91 7.70 3.43
CA ASP A 48 -15.65 9.14 3.34
C ASP A 48 -15.26 9.71 4.71
N SER A 49 -16.00 9.38 5.77
CA SER A 49 -15.63 9.74 7.15
C SER A 49 -14.27 9.18 7.56
N MET A 50 -13.94 7.95 7.15
CA MET A 50 -12.64 7.36 7.42
C MET A 50 -11.51 8.13 6.72
N LEU A 51 -11.71 8.50 5.45
CA LEU A 51 -10.74 9.28 4.67
C LEU A 51 -10.54 10.67 5.28
N ASP A 52 -11.62 11.35 5.68
CA ASP A 52 -11.52 12.64 6.37
C ASP A 52 -10.71 12.53 7.67
N PHE A 53 -10.98 11.50 8.48
CA PHE A 53 -10.27 11.23 9.74
C PHE A 53 -8.76 11.03 9.54
N VAL A 54 -8.35 10.28 8.51
CA VAL A 54 -6.94 10.01 8.22
C VAL A 54 -6.30 11.02 7.26
N LYS A 55 -7.04 12.05 6.85
CA LYS A 55 -6.64 13.01 5.79
C LYS A 55 -6.26 12.32 4.48
N GLY A 56 -6.93 11.21 4.19
CA GLY A 56 -6.80 10.44 2.96
C GLY A 56 -7.70 10.96 1.85
N ARG A 57 -7.57 10.35 0.67
CA ARG A 57 -8.41 10.66 -0.49
C ARG A 57 -8.55 9.45 -1.41
N ILE A 58 -9.62 9.43 -2.19
CA ILE A 58 -9.72 8.55 -3.36
C ILE A 58 -8.79 9.11 -4.44
N LEU A 59 -7.90 8.28 -4.94
CA LEU A 59 -6.94 8.62 -6.00
C LEU A 59 -7.47 8.24 -7.39
N PHE A 60 -8.28 7.18 -7.44
CA PHE A 60 -8.80 6.58 -8.67
C PHE A 60 -9.90 5.56 -8.34
N HIS A 61 -10.78 5.26 -9.28
CA HIS A 61 -11.61 4.06 -9.21
C HIS A 61 -11.78 3.42 -10.57
N GLY A 62 -11.93 2.10 -10.55
CA GLY A 62 -11.84 1.32 -11.77
C GLY A 62 -12.12 -0.16 -11.58
N LYS A 63 -11.90 -0.92 -12.65
CA LYS A 63 -11.97 -2.37 -12.67
C LYS A 63 -10.58 -2.94 -12.92
N VAL A 64 -10.19 -3.95 -12.15
CA VAL A 64 -8.94 -4.69 -12.42
C VAL A 64 -9.09 -5.46 -13.73
N VAL A 65 -8.23 -5.16 -14.71
CA VAL A 65 -8.23 -5.76 -16.04
C VAL A 65 -7.00 -6.62 -16.32
N ASP A 66 -5.95 -6.54 -15.51
CA ASP A 66 -4.81 -7.45 -15.57
C ASP A 66 -4.10 -7.55 -14.23
N VAL A 67 -3.50 -8.71 -13.96
CA VAL A 67 -2.67 -8.99 -12.78
C VAL A 67 -1.44 -9.76 -13.22
N ARG A 68 -0.41 -9.04 -13.67
CA ARG A 68 0.87 -9.59 -14.09
C ARG A 68 1.73 -9.92 -12.87
N ARG A 69 1.75 -11.19 -12.46
CA ARG A 69 2.59 -11.67 -11.35
C ARG A 69 4.07 -11.69 -11.75
N ILE A 70 4.92 -11.27 -10.82
CA ILE A 70 6.38 -11.23 -10.98
C ILE A 70 6.99 -12.22 -10.00
N ASN A 71 7.82 -13.13 -10.51
CA ASN A 71 8.53 -14.09 -9.69
C ASN A 71 9.75 -13.43 -9.03
N LEU A 72 9.53 -12.83 -7.85
CA LEU A 72 10.59 -12.38 -6.95
C LEU A 72 10.66 -13.32 -5.74
N PRO A 73 11.79 -14.03 -5.51
CA PRO A 73 11.91 -14.97 -4.41
C PRO A 73 11.55 -14.35 -3.05
N GLY A 74 10.56 -14.94 -2.38
CA GLY A 74 10.13 -14.52 -1.04
C GLY A 74 9.18 -13.32 -1.00
N PHE A 75 8.63 -12.90 -2.14
CA PHE A 75 7.66 -11.80 -2.22
C PHE A 75 6.45 -12.17 -3.11
N ASN A 76 5.26 -11.72 -2.71
CA ASN A 76 4.09 -11.69 -3.59
C ASN A 76 4.13 -10.40 -4.42
N SER A 77 4.73 -10.47 -5.60
CA SER A 77 4.93 -9.31 -6.46
C SER A 77 4.05 -9.34 -7.70
N ALA A 78 3.50 -8.19 -8.08
CA ALA A 78 2.68 -8.05 -9.27
C ALA A 78 2.63 -6.60 -9.78
N ILE A 79 2.36 -6.45 -11.08
CA ILE A 79 1.79 -5.22 -11.64
C ILE A 79 0.31 -5.47 -11.89
N VAL A 80 -0.54 -4.65 -11.27
CA VAL A 80 -2.00 -4.72 -11.44
C VAL A 80 -2.42 -3.58 -12.34
N THR A 81 -3.16 -3.89 -13.41
CA THR A 81 -3.71 -2.89 -14.31
C THR A 81 -5.17 -2.66 -13.99
N ILE A 82 -5.56 -1.39 -13.85
CA ILE A 82 -6.90 -0.95 -13.50
C ILE A 82 -7.40 -0.03 -14.62
N GLU A 83 -8.50 -0.41 -15.26
CA GLU A 83 -9.21 0.43 -16.22
C GLU A 83 -10.18 1.35 -15.46
N GLY A 84 -10.13 2.65 -15.72
CA GLY A 84 -10.94 3.63 -15.02
C GLY A 84 -12.43 3.53 -15.32
N LEU A 85 -13.24 3.91 -14.34
CA LEU A 85 -14.70 3.97 -14.44
C LEU A 85 -15.17 5.42 -14.24
N GLU A 86 -16.36 5.74 -14.77
CA GLU A 86 -17.06 7.02 -14.59
C GLU A 86 -16.17 8.24 -14.91
N GLU A 87 -15.82 9.09 -13.95
CA GLU A 87 -14.96 10.26 -14.19
C GLU A 87 -13.53 9.91 -14.61
N TYR A 88 -13.08 8.67 -14.39
CA TYR A 88 -11.80 8.15 -14.86
C TYR A 88 -11.93 7.32 -16.15
N LYS A 89 -13.06 7.43 -16.87
CA LYS A 89 -13.18 6.79 -18.18
C LYS A 89 -12.03 7.20 -19.10
N ASP A 90 -11.51 6.24 -19.85
CA ASP A 90 -10.36 6.38 -20.76
C ASP A 90 -8.99 6.55 -20.06
N TYR A 91 -8.95 6.49 -18.72
CA TYR A 91 -7.70 6.41 -17.96
C TYR A 91 -7.30 4.97 -17.66
N MET A 92 -5.99 4.71 -17.71
CA MET A 92 -5.38 3.45 -17.34
C MET A 92 -4.44 3.66 -16.17
N ALA A 93 -4.64 2.89 -15.11
CA ALA A 93 -3.80 2.94 -13.93
C ALA A 93 -3.01 1.65 -13.74
N LYS A 94 -1.81 1.76 -13.17
CA LYS A 94 -1.00 0.62 -12.73
C LYS A 94 -0.68 0.72 -11.25
N LEU A 95 -0.74 -0.42 -10.58
CA LEU A 95 -0.40 -0.57 -9.17
C LEU A 95 0.71 -1.60 -9.04
N TYR A 96 1.86 -1.17 -8.53
CA TYR A 96 2.98 -2.05 -8.19
C TYR A 96 2.79 -2.63 -6.79
N VAL A 97 2.85 -3.95 -6.70
CA VAL A 97 2.63 -4.73 -5.49
C VAL A 97 3.87 -5.56 -5.16
N LYS A 98 4.25 -5.61 -3.89
CA LYS A 98 5.28 -6.51 -3.34
C LYS A 98 4.96 -6.77 -1.87
N ASN A 99 4.08 -7.73 -1.60
CA ASN A 99 3.33 -7.92 -0.35
C ASN A 99 2.41 -6.73 0.00
N GLU A 100 2.92 -5.51 -0.07
CA GLU A 100 2.18 -4.26 0.08
C GLU A 100 2.00 -3.53 -1.25
N TYR A 101 1.09 -2.55 -1.29
CA TYR A 101 0.91 -1.63 -2.41
C TYR A 101 1.97 -0.52 -2.36
N LEU A 102 2.88 -0.50 -3.33
CA LEU A 102 4.09 0.34 -3.25
C LEU A 102 4.06 1.58 -4.13
N LEU A 103 3.47 1.50 -5.32
CA LEU A 103 3.43 2.61 -6.27
C LEU A 103 2.14 2.55 -7.07
N PHE A 104 1.50 3.69 -7.21
CA PHE A 104 0.30 3.87 -8.01
C PHE A 104 0.55 4.95 -9.07
N GLU A 105 0.38 4.59 -10.35
CA GLU A 105 0.48 5.49 -11.48
C GLU A 105 -0.81 5.49 -12.32
N VAL A 106 -1.11 6.64 -12.91
CA VAL A 106 -2.24 6.83 -13.84
C VAL A 106 -1.70 7.48 -15.11
N ASN A 107 -1.93 6.86 -16.27
CA ASN A 107 -1.41 7.32 -17.56
C ASN A 107 0.08 7.70 -17.52
N ASN A 108 0.90 6.84 -16.90
CA ASN A 108 2.35 7.01 -16.70
C ASN A 108 2.77 8.16 -15.75
N ASN A 109 1.82 8.79 -15.06
CA ASN A 109 2.11 9.77 -14.00
C ASN A 109 2.00 9.10 -12.63
N ILE A 110 3.07 9.17 -11.82
CA ILE A 110 3.05 8.63 -10.47
C ILE A 110 2.16 9.50 -9.59
N ILE A 111 1.08 8.91 -9.08
CA ILE A 111 0.09 9.60 -8.24
C ILE A 111 0.40 9.42 -6.76
N SER A 112 0.90 8.24 -6.38
CA SER A 112 1.31 7.94 -5.01
C SER A 112 2.41 6.88 -4.99
N ILE A 113 3.29 6.97 -3.99
CA ILE A 113 4.37 6.02 -3.75
C ILE A 113 4.58 5.87 -2.24
N ALA A 114 4.90 4.66 -1.80
CA ALA A 114 5.27 4.45 -0.40
C ALA A 114 6.47 5.35 -0.03
N PRO A 115 6.47 5.96 1.16
CA PRO A 115 5.74 5.53 2.36
C PRO A 115 4.34 6.11 2.51
N ASN A 116 3.82 6.90 1.55
CA ASN A 116 2.39 7.19 1.54
C ASN A 116 1.64 5.87 1.40
N ILE A 117 0.61 5.68 2.21
CA ILE A 117 -0.12 4.42 2.26
C ILE A 117 -1.06 4.40 1.06
N ILE A 118 -0.95 3.36 0.26
CA ILE A 118 -1.87 3.06 -0.84
C ILE A 118 -2.71 1.86 -0.40
N ASN A 119 -4.01 1.92 -0.59
CA ASN A 119 -4.90 0.80 -0.31
C ASN A 119 -6.00 0.67 -1.37
N LEU A 120 -6.56 -0.54 -1.47
CA LEU A 120 -7.70 -0.82 -2.31
C LEU A 120 -8.93 -1.07 -1.46
N VAL A 121 -10.06 -0.50 -1.86
CA VAL A 121 -11.36 -0.69 -1.22
C VAL A 121 -12.36 -1.14 -2.27
N ASP A 122 -13.13 -2.18 -2.00
CA ASP A 122 -14.22 -2.59 -2.88
C ASP A 122 -15.40 -1.60 -2.83
N TYR A 123 -16.43 -1.82 -3.64
CA TYR A 123 -17.63 -0.96 -3.66
C TYR A 123 -18.52 -1.10 -2.41
N LYS A 124 -18.23 -2.06 -1.52
CA LYS A 124 -18.92 -2.29 -0.24
C LYS A 124 -18.10 -1.77 0.95
N ASN A 125 -17.13 -0.88 0.71
CA ASN A 125 -16.22 -0.33 1.71
C ASN A 125 -15.31 -1.37 2.40
N LYS A 126 -15.07 -2.54 1.79
CA LYS A 126 -14.14 -3.55 2.34
C LYS A 126 -12.74 -3.36 1.79
N ILE A 127 -11.75 -3.44 2.68
CA ILE A 127 -10.33 -3.43 2.31
C ILE A 127 -9.99 -4.69 1.49
N ILE A 128 -9.24 -4.50 0.42
CA ILE A 128 -8.72 -5.58 -0.43
C ILE A 128 -7.22 -5.68 -0.16
N THR A 129 -6.78 -6.80 0.40
CA THR A 129 -5.36 -7.12 0.57
C THR A 129 -4.74 -7.61 -0.74
N SER A 130 -3.42 -7.56 -0.84
CA SER A 130 -2.69 -7.86 -2.08
C SER A 130 -2.90 -9.28 -2.61
N ASP A 131 -3.16 -10.23 -1.71
CA ASP A 131 -3.49 -11.63 -2.02
C ASP A 131 -4.93 -11.83 -2.52
N MET A 132 -5.84 -10.88 -2.23
CA MET A 132 -7.23 -10.92 -2.69
C MET A 132 -7.44 -10.33 -4.09
N ILE A 133 -6.44 -9.63 -4.64
CA ILE A 133 -6.54 -9.03 -5.98
C ILE A 133 -6.70 -10.11 -7.05
N LYS A 134 -7.71 -9.94 -7.89
CA LYS A 134 -7.99 -10.78 -9.06
C LYS A 134 -8.65 -9.97 -10.16
N TYR A 135 -8.57 -10.47 -11.38
CA TYR A 135 -9.26 -9.89 -12.53
C TYR A 135 -10.75 -9.67 -12.25
N GLY A 136 -11.28 -8.55 -12.72
CA GLY A 136 -12.70 -8.26 -12.77
C GLY A 136 -13.29 -7.55 -11.55
N ILE A 137 -12.56 -7.47 -10.43
CA ILE A 137 -13.05 -6.76 -9.24
C ILE A 137 -13.04 -5.24 -9.48
N ARG A 138 -14.11 -4.57 -9.02
CA ARG A 138 -14.18 -3.11 -8.99
C ARG A 138 -13.56 -2.59 -7.71
N VAL A 139 -12.70 -1.59 -7.83
CA VAL A 139 -11.89 -1.06 -6.73
C VAL A 139 -11.88 0.46 -6.75
N ARG A 140 -11.81 1.04 -5.56
CA ARG A 140 -11.35 2.41 -5.31
C ARG A 140 -9.92 2.33 -4.78
N VAL A 141 -9.02 3.07 -5.40
CA VAL A 141 -7.65 3.25 -4.93
C VAL A 141 -7.64 4.44 -4.00
N ILE A 142 -7.24 4.23 -2.75
CA ILE A 142 -7.13 5.31 -1.75
C ILE A 142 -5.67 5.58 -1.42
N GLY A 143 -5.39 6.85 -1.12
CA GLY A 143 -4.09 7.32 -0.64
C GLY A 143 -4.25 7.96 0.74
N ILE A 144 -3.38 7.59 1.68
CA ILE A 144 -3.31 8.19 3.01
C ILE A 144 -1.89 8.76 3.19
N PRO A 145 -1.74 10.02 3.64
CA PRO A 145 -0.43 10.63 3.82
C PRO A 145 0.41 9.87 4.85
N VAL A 146 1.71 9.79 4.60
CA VAL A 146 2.66 9.23 5.57
C VAL A 146 2.75 10.11 6.83
N SER A 147 3.03 9.48 7.98
CA SER A 147 3.41 10.18 9.21
C SER A 147 4.58 11.15 8.99
N SER A 148 4.52 12.36 9.57
CA SER A 148 5.58 13.38 9.46
C SER A 148 6.95 12.87 9.88
N LYS A 149 6.99 11.90 10.81
CA LYS A 149 8.21 11.27 11.30
C LYS A 149 9.07 10.67 10.18
N TRP A 150 8.46 10.16 9.10
CA TRP A 150 9.19 9.67 7.93
C TRP A 150 9.95 10.78 7.20
N ARG A 151 9.40 11.99 7.17
CA ARG A 151 10.05 13.16 6.57
C ARG A 151 11.14 13.71 7.47
N GLU A 152 10.86 13.79 8.77
CA GLU A 152 11.80 14.28 9.78
C GLU A 152 13.12 13.49 9.77
N VAL A 153 13.06 12.17 9.53
CA VAL A 153 14.25 11.31 9.45
C VAL A 153 14.79 11.11 8.03
N GLY A 154 14.22 11.79 7.03
CA GLY A 154 14.61 11.64 5.61
C GLY A 154 14.27 10.28 4.99
N GLY A 155 13.48 9.45 5.67
CA GLY A 155 13.15 8.09 5.23
C GLY A 155 12.25 8.05 3.98
N GLU A 156 11.40 9.07 3.79
CA GLU A 156 10.48 9.15 2.65
C GLU A 156 11.22 9.18 1.30
N GLU A 157 12.29 9.97 1.18
CA GLU A 157 13.06 10.07 -0.06
C GLU A 157 13.83 8.78 -0.35
N VAL A 158 14.42 8.17 0.68
CA VAL A 158 15.18 6.92 0.54
C VAL A 158 14.29 5.79 0.03
N ILE A 159 13.12 5.61 0.64
CA ILE A 159 12.24 4.49 0.29
C ILE A 159 11.56 4.71 -1.07
N SER A 160 11.09 5.93 -1.35
CA SER A 160 10.44 6.25 -2.62
C SER A 160 11.40 6.11 -3.81
N LYS A 161 12.66 6.57 -3.69
CA LYS A 161 13.69 6.34 -4.71
C LYS A 161 13.98 4.86 -4.93
N SER A 162 14.06 4.08 -3.86
CA SER A 162 14.30 2.63 -3.96
C SER A 162 13.19 1.92 -4.73
N ILE A 163 11.92 2.22 -4.38
CA ILE A 163 10.74 1.65 -5.03
C ILE A 163 10.68 2.07 -6.50
N LEU A 164 10.92 3.36 -6.80
CA LEU A 164 10.90 3.87 -8.16
C LEU A 164 11.96 3.18 -9.05
N ASN A 165 13.16 2.97 -8.52
CA ASN A 165 14.23 2.28 -9.24
C ASN A 165 13.89 0.80 -9.49
N GLU A 166 13.26 0.13 -8.53
CA GLU A 166 12.79 -1.25 -8.73
C GLU A 166 11.65 -1.30 -9.77
N TYR A 167 10.66 -0.40 -9.65
CA TYR A 167 9.53 -0.33 -10.58
C TYR A 167 9.98 -0.07 -12.03
N LYS A 168 10.89 0.88 -12.25
CA LYS A 168 11.45 1.17 -13.59
C LYS A 168 12.11 -0.04 -14.25
N LYS A 169 12.79 -0.89 -13.46
CA LYS A 169 13.40 -2.13 -13.98
C LYS A 169 12.34 -3.14 -14.42
N LEU A 170 11.20 -3.17 -13.73
CA LEU A 170 10.08 -4.09 -14.01
C LEU A 170 9.16 -3.58 -15.13
N SER A 171 9.07 -2.27 -15.34
CA SER A 171 8.29 -1.66 -16.42
C SER A 171 8.99 -1.70 -17.78
N ASN A 172 10.33 -1.80 -17.78
CA ASN A 172 11.15 -1.96 -18.98
C ASN A 172 11.28 -3.44 -19.43
N LEU A 173 10.57 -4.35 -18.75
CA LEU A 173 10.43 -5.79 -19.04
C LEU A 173 9.01 -6.10 -19.49
#